data_AF-A0A0A1W676-F1
#
_entry.id   AF-A0A0A1W676-F1
#
_cell.length_a   1.000
_cell.length_b   1.000
_cell.length_c   1.000
_cell.angle_alpha   90.00
_cell.angle_beta   90.00
_cell.angle_gamma   90.00
#
_symmetry.space_group_name_H-M   'P 1'
#
loop_
_entity.id
_entity.type
_entity.pdbx_description
1 polymer ?
#
loop_
_entity_poly.entity_id
_entity_poly.type
_entity_poly.pdbx_seq_one_letter_code
_entity_poly.pdbx_strand_id
1 'polypeptide(L)'
;MMRRPFACLFMATLTAATSPPSERVIAPEGRETLSVNGVTRTVLIDPAALGIPIITKSYAEAAGMKPGMIEIGFRVGPVRIDGKSAVAEVRSGAGAAFKRRIAFAEQPYATGYDGVFGPASLADPVIRFRLRAPQPGERVVSLPMVGGGGMFGDWGSRYVVIPIEGEPMRVIFNPRNPRSTTNAGGAVRLARAYGGQLSGAATQQEIVFGVTRPIRTMTLKTPVAIGPFAMSQLGVRTVDFGSTATIADADAPAGDPDEVVVTGKGRRNPKKDWLSIGADQMNRCSSIVFDKPARQVRLSCL
;
A
#
# COMPACT_ATOMS: atom_id res chain seq x y z
N MET A 1 -41.44 67.10 -8.31
CA MET A 1 -40.11 66.54 -8.61
C MET A 1 -39.38 66.25 -7.30
N MET A 2 -39.27 64.98 -6.89
CA MET A 2 -38.42 64.57 -5.75
C MET A 2 -37.73 63.27 -6.15
N ARG A 3 -36.41 63.33 -6.37
CA ARG A 3 -35.54 62.17 -6.63
C ARG A 3 -35.06 61.63 -5.28
N ARG A 4 -35.38 60.38 -4.96
CA ARG A 4 -34.77 59.64 -3.84
C ARG A 4 -33.54 58.89 -4.35
N PRO A 5 -32.36 59.01 -3.70
CA PRO A 5 -31.22 58.19 -4.03
C PRO A 5 -31.35 56.82 -3.35
N PHE A 6 -31.16 55.75 -4.13
CA PHE A 6 -30.99 54.40 -3.60
C PHE A 6 -29.52 54.21 -3.20
N ALA A 7 -29.28 54.00 -1.91
CA ALA A 7 -27.98 53.56 -1.40
C ALA A 7 -27.89 52.03 -1.55
N CYS A 8 -27.05 51.56 -2.47
CA CYS A 8 -26.68 50.15 -2.54
C CYS A 8 -25.68 49.82 -1.43
N LEU A 9 -26.14 49.10 -0.41
CA LEU A 9 -25.28 48.49 0.60
C LEU A 9 -24.64 47.22 0.00
N PHE A 10 -23.34 47.26 -0.29
CA PHE A 10 -22.57 46.06 -0.59
C PHE A 10 -22.26 45.33 0.73
N MET A 11 -22.99 44.25 1.04
CA MET A 11 -22.57 43.31 2.06
C MET A 11 -21.41 42.46 1.51
N ALA A 12 -20.21 42.72 2.01
CA ALA A 12 -19.08 41.81 1.83
C ALA A 12 -19.32 40.55 2.66
N THR A 13 -19.60 39.42 1.99
CA THR A 13 -19.65 38.11 2.62
C THR A 13 -18.23 37.66 2.95
N LEU A 14 -17.85 37.71 4.24
CA LEU A 14 -16.66 37.04 4.73
C LEU A 14 -16.88 35.52 4.60
N THR A 15 -16.24 34.90 3.61
CA THR A 15 -16.10 33.45 3.54
C THR A 15 -15.13 33.01 4.65
N ALA A 16 -15.67 32.43 5.71
CA ALA A 16 -14.86 31.76 6.72
C ALA A 16 -14.03 30.66 6.04
N ALA A 17 -12.71 30.76 6.12
CA ALA A 17 -11.80 29.71 5.65
C ALA A 17 -12.06 28.45 6.49
N THR A 18 -12.54 27.39 5.84
CA THR A 18 -12.67 26.07 6.47
C THR A 18 -11.33 25.67 7.07
N SER A 19 -11.31 25.36 8.37
CA SER A 19 -10.13 24.84 9.04
C SER A 19 -9.57 23.64 8.26
N PRO A 20 -8.25 23.56 8.03
CA PRO A 20 -7.68 22.45 7.29
C PRO A 20 -8.10 21.13 7.95
N PRO A 21 -8.38 20.09 7.13
CA PRO A 21 -8.78 18.79 7.67
C PRO A 21 -7.75 18.31 8.69
N SER A 22 -8.22 17.73 9.80
CA SER A 22 -7.33 17.23 10.84
C SER A 22 -6.36 16.21 10.25
N GLU A 23 -5.07 16.54 10.29
CA GLU A 23 -4.00 15.66 9.83
C GLU A 23 -3.57 14.77 10.99
N ARG A 24 -3.64 13.45 10.78
CA ARG A 24 -3.05 12.49 11.70
C ARG A 24 -1.61 12.21 11.33
N VAL A 25 -0.69 12.42 12.26
CA VAL A 25 0.73 12.10 12.08
C VAL A 25 1.06 10.77 12.74
N ILE A 26 1.62 9.86 11.96
CA ILE A 26 2.09 8.54 12.37
C ILE A 26 3.62 8.58 12.45
N ALA A 27 4.17 8.09 13.56
CA ALA A 27 5.61 8.00 13.77
C ALA A 27 6.26 6.93 12.85
N PRO A 28 7.58 6.97 12.59
CA PRO A 28 8.26 6.07 11.65
C PRO A 28 8.06 4.59 11.91
N GLU A 29 7.94 4.19 13.17
CA GLU A 29 7.69 2.82 13.60
C GLU A 29 6.27 2.34 13.30
N GLY A 30 5.32 3.25 13.06
CA GLY A 30 3.91 2.95 12.82
C GLY A 30 3.17 2.36 14.03
N ARG A 31 3.83 2.24 15.18
CA ARG A 31 3.29 1.66 16.41
C ARG A 31 2.30 2.61 17.05
N GLU A 32 1.08 2.13 17.22
CA GLU A 32 -0.02 2.90 17.78
C GLU A 32 -0.83 2.05 18.77
N THR A 33 -1.59 2.73 19.62
CA THR A 33 -2.52 2.10 20.54
C THR A 33 -3.94 2.37 20.08
N LEU A 34 -4.67 1.32 19.68
CA LEU A 34 -6.08 1.40 19.28
C LEU A 34 -6.95 0.57 20.22
N SER A 35 -8.19 1.01 20.40
CA SER A 35 -9.23 0.28 21.10
C SER A 35 -10.23 -0.31 20.09
N VAL A 36 -10.54 -1.60 20.25
CA VAL A 36 -11.63 -2.28 19.54
C VAL A 36 -12.66 -2.74 20.57
N ASN A 37 -13.90 -2.26 20.46
CA ASN A 37 -14.97 -2.47 21.45
C ASN A 37 -14.54 -2.22 22.90
N GLY A 38 -13.71 -1.19 23.13
CA GLY A 38 -13.20 -0.81 24.45
C GLY A 38 -11.94 -1.57 24.90
N VAL A 39 -11.49 -2.61 24.18
CA VAL A 39 -10.25 -3.33 24.49
C VAL A 39 -9.10 -2.69 23.74
N THR A 40 -8.08 -2.25 24.48
CA THR A 40 -6.93 -1.54 23.94
C THR A 40 -5.74 -2.48 23.70
N ARG A 41 -5.14 -2.40 22.51
CA ARG A 41 -3.94 -3.18 22.14
C ARG A 41 -2.97 -2.38 21.27
N THR A 42 -1.77 -2.90 21.13
CA THR A 42 -0.75 -2.34 20.23
C THR A 42 -1.02 -2.81 18.81
N VAL A 43 -1.11 -1.87 17.87
CA VAL A 43 -1.29 -2.17 16.44
C VAL A 43 -0.24 -1.46 15.60
N LEU A 44 -0.08 -1.93 14.37
CA LEU A 44 0.72 -1.29 13.35
C LEU A 44 -0.18 -0.47 12.42
N ILE A 45 0.12 0.82 12.26
CA ILE A 45 -0.41 1.61 11.16
C ILE A 45 0.62 1.56 10.04
N ASP A 46 0.26 0.90 8.93
CA ASP A 46 1.18 0.62 7.83
C ASP A 46 0.67 1.25 6.52
N PRO A 47 1.46 2.08 5.81
CA PRO A 47 1.02 2.66 4.54
C PRO A 47 0.74 1.63 3.44
N ALA A 48 1.30 0.42 3.54
CA ALA A 48 1.08 -0.67 2.59
C ALA A 48 -0.10 -1.57 2.94
N ALA A 49 -0.63 -1.48 4.16
CA ALA A 49 -1.71 -2.35 4.63
C ALA A 49 -3.04 -2.13 3.88
N LEU A 50 -3.89 -3.16 3.95
CA LEU A 50 -5.20 -3.17 3.34
C LEU A 50 -6.13 -2.13 3.99
N GLY A 51 -7.20 -1.77 3.28
CA GLY A 51 -8.26 -0.89 3.79
C GLY A 51 -9.19 -1.57 4.79
N ILE A 52 -9.27 -2.91 4.77
CA ILE A 52 -9.81 -3.67 5.89
C ILE A 52 -8.71 -3.88 6.94
N PRO A 53 -8.89 -3.41 8.20
CA PRO A 53 -7.97 -3.75 9.28
C PRO A 53 -7.95 -5.25 9.52
N ILE A 54 -6.81 -5.75 9.98
CA ILE A 54 -6.62 -7.15 10.33
C ILE A 54 -6.10 -7.20 11.75
N ILE A 55 -6.78 -7.88 12.66
CA ILE A 55 -6.32 -8.11 14.04
C ILE A 55 -6.08 -9.60 14.28
N THR A 56 -5.37 -9.94 15.35
CA THR A 56 -5.25 -11.33 15.80
C THR A 56 -6.60 -11.82 16.32
N LYS A 57 -6.83 -13.14 16.22
CA LYS A 57 -8.03 -13.76 16.79
C LYS A 57 -8.13 -13.52 18.30
N SER A 58 -7.01 -13.59 19.02
CA SER A 58 -6.97 -13.30 20.46
C SER A 58 -7.41 -11.87 20.79
N TYR A 59 -7.08 -10.88 19.96
CA TYR A 59 -7.58 -9.53 20.13
C TYR A 59 -9.09 -9.46 19.84
N ALA A 60 -9.56 -10.10 18.77
CA ALA A 60 -10.99 -10.16 18.46
C ALA A 60 -11.83 -10.81 19.58
N GLU A 61 -11.34 -11.90 20.17
CA GLU A 61 -11.96 -12.59 21.30
C GLU A 61 -12.02 -11.73 22.55
N ALA A 62 -10.90 -11.08 22.90
CA ALA A 62 -10.87 -10.16 24.04
C ALA A 62 -11.87 -9.01 23.86
N ALA A 63 -12.00 -8.49 22.63
CA ALA A 63 -12.95 -7.45 22.26
C ALA A 63 -14.42 -7.94 22.10
N GLY A 64 -14.70 -9.21 22.43
CA GLY A 64 -16.03 -9.80 22.37
C GLY A 64 -16.62 -9.85 20.95
N MET A 65 -15.77 -9.85 19.92
CA MET A 65 -16.22 -9.81 18.53
C MET A 65 -16.78 -11.16 18.11
N LYS A 66 -18.05 -11.16 17.67
CA LYS A 66 -18.69 -12.36 17.11
C LYS A 66 -18.50 -12.38 15.59
N PRO A 67 -17.93 -13.44 15.01
CA PRO A 67 -17.75 -13.55 13.56
C PRO A 67 -19.10 -13.43 12.86
N GLY A 68 -19.17 -12.56 11.85
CA GLY A 68 -20.32 -12.48 10.96
C GLY A 68 -20.30 -13.55 9.87
N MET A 69 -21.30 -13.51 8.99
CA MET A 69 -21.44 -14.44 7.85
C MET A 69 -20.38 -14.24 6.75
N ILE A 70 -19.56 -13.19 6.82
CA ILE A 70 -18.54 -12.88 5.82
C ILE A 70 -17.20 -13.47 6.25
N GLU A 71 -16.83 -14.57 5.61
CA GLU A 71 -15.49 -15.14 5.69
C GLU A 71 -14.51 -14.31 4.84
N ILE A 72 -13.29 -14.15 5.35
CA ILE A 72 -12.23 -13.41 4.66
C ILE A 72 -11.00 -14.30 4.57
N GLY A 73 -10.48 -14.47 3.36
CA GLY A 73 -9.22 -15.17 3.15
C GLY A 73 -8.16 -14.21 2.60
N PHE A 74 -7.00 -14.15 3.24
CA PHE A 74 -5.84 -13.43 2.73
C PHE A 74 -4.99 -14.38 1.89
N ARG A 75 -4.48 -13.90 0.76
CA ARG A 75 -3.61 -14.71 -0.11
C ARG A 75 -2.24 -14.07 -0.23
N VAL A 76 -1.22 -14.87 0.08
CA VAL A 76 0.19 -14.55 -0.16
C VAL A 76 0.70 -15.58 -1.17
N GLY A 77 0.47 -15.30 -2.45
CA GLY A 77 0.61 -16.27 -3.55
C GLY A 77 -0.28 -17.50 -3.35
N PRO A 78 0.28 -18.73 -3.25
CA PRO A 78 -0.52 -19.94 -3.04
C PRO A 78 -0.95 -20.12 -1.58
N VAL A 79 -0.30 -19.43 -0.63
CA VAL A 79 -0.65 -19.54 0.80
C VAL A 79 -1.93 -18.76 1.06
N ARG A 80 -2.90 -19.43 1.67
CA ARG A 80 -4.15 -18.84 2.11
C ARG A 80 -4.16 -18.79 3.63
N ILE A 81 -4.45 -17.60 4.17
CA ILE A 81 -4.69 -17.38 5.59
C ILE A 81 -6.19 -17.20 5.75
N ASP A 82 -6.83 -18.14 6.43
CA ASP A 82 -8.25 -18.05 6.74
C ASP A 82 -8.50 -17.09 7.88
N GLY A 83 -9.58 -16.33 7.74
CA GLY A 83 -10.00 -15.33 8.70
C GLY A 83 -11.51 -15.19 8.70
N LYS A 84 -11.99 -14.56 9.75
CA LYS A 84 -13.39 -14.14 9.88
C LYS A 84 -13.43 -12.61 9.90
N SER A 85 -14.62 -12.05 9.84
CA SER A 85 -14.79 -10.61 9.99
C SER A 85 -16.02 -10.25 10.79
N ALA A 86 -15.96 -9.13 11.46
CA ALA A 86 -17.09 -8.53 12.16
C ALA A 86 -17.01 -7.01 12.08
N VAL A 87 -18.13 -6.33 12.31
CA VAL A 87 -18.13 -4.88 12.52
C VAL A 87 -17.91 -4.63 14.00
N ALA A 88 -16.95 -3.76 14.30
CA ALA A 88 -16.63 -3.35 15.66
C ALA A 88 -16.51 -1.83 15.74
N GLU A 89 -16.61 -1.31 16.95
CA GLU A 89 -16.26 0.07 17.25
C GLU A 89 -14.74 0.18 17.40
N VAL A 90 -14.13 1.10 16.66
CA VAL A 90 -12.70 1.41 16.73
C VAL A 90 -12.52 2.81 17.30
N ARG A 91 -11.58 2.96 18.23
CA ARG A 91 -11.15 4.25 18.77
C ARG A 91 -9.65 4.37 18.72
N SER A 92 -9.16 5.55 18.35
CA SER A 92 -7.74 5.88 18.35
C SER A 92 -7.45 6.97 19.36
N GLY A 93 -6.70 6.65 20.42
CA GLY A 93 -6.43 7.59 21.52
C GLY A 93 -7.72 8.24 22.05
N ALA A 94 -7.71 9.56 22.19
CA ALA A 94 -8.87 10.36 22.62
C ALA A 94 -9.83 10.74 21.48
N GLY A 95 -9.61 10.23 20.25
CA GLY A 95 -10.46 10.53 19.11
C GLY A 95 -11.88 9.94 19.23
N ALA A 96 -12.79 10.44 18.39
CA ALA A 96 -14.13 9.88 18.29
C ALA A 96 -14.08 8.41 17.84
N ALA A 97 -15.00 7.61 18.38
CA ALA A 97 -15.13 6.23 17.95
C ALA A 97 -15.84 6.14 16.60
N PHE A 98 -15.47 5.15 15.79
CA PHE A 98 -16.08 4.89 14.49
C PHE A 98 -16.28 3.40 14.26
N LYS A 99 -17.34 3.04 13.52
CA LYS A 99 -17.59 1.64 13.16
C LYS A 99 -16.73 1.23 11.97
N ARG A 100 -16.12 0.05 12.06
CA ARG A 100 -15.32 -0.53 10.98
C ARG A 100 -15.51 -2.02 10.93
N ARG A 101 -15.60 -2.58 9.73
CA ARG A 101 -15.41 -4.03 9.57
C ARG A 101 -13.94 -4.34 9.72
N ILE A 102 -13.65 -5.28 10.60
CA ILE A 102 -12.30 -5.75 10.92
C ILE A 102 -12.26 -7.23 10.59
N ALA A 103 -11.20 -7.65 9.92
CA ALA A 103 -10.89 -9.06 9.74
C ALA A 103 -10.03 -9.55 10.91
N PHE A 104 -10.14 -10.82 11.25
CA PHE A 104 -9.30 -11.43 12.26
C PHE A 104 -8.92 -12.85 11.89
N ALA A 105 -7.66 -13.19 12.17
CA ALA A 105 -7.03 -14.46 11.84
C ALA A 105 -6.13 -14.92 13.00
N GLU A 106 -5.85 -16.23 13.05
CA GLU A 106 -4.92 -16.80 14.05
C GLU A 106 -3.52 -16.21 13.90
N GLN A 107 -3.04 -16.15 12.65
CA GLN A 107 -1.69 -15.70 12.34
C GLN A 107 -1.63 -14.16 12.39
N PRO A 108 -0.70 -13.55 13.16
CA PRO A 108 -0.55 -12.11 13.21
C PRO A 108 -0.04 -11.59 11.86
N TYR A 109 -0.53 -10.42 11.44
CA TYR A 109 -0.09 -9.80 10.19
C TYR A 109 1.40 -9.43 10.22
N ALA A 110 1.88 -8.92 11.36
CA ALA A 110 3.26 -8.58 11.62
C ALA A 110 3.63 -8.93 13.07
N THR A 111 4.85 -9.42 13.27
CA THR A 111 5.40 -9.77 14.58
C THR A 111 5.40 -8.58 15.53
N GLY A 112 4.95 -8.79 16.77
CA GLY A 112 4.95 -7.77 17.83
C GLY A 112 3.74 -6.83 17.83
N TYR A 113 2.73 -7.09 16.99
CA TYR A 113 1.50 -6.30 16.90
C TYR A 113 0.26 -7.19 16.98
N ASP A 114 -0.78 -6.71 17.66
CA ASP A 114 -2.08 -7.39 17.75
C ASP A 114 -2.98 -7.09 16.53
N GLY A 115 -2.52 -6.23 15.62
CA GLY A 115 -3.21 -5.94 14.37
C GLY A 115 -2.49 -4.94 13.48
N VAL A 116 -3.02 -4.78 12.27
CA VAL A 116 -2.57 -3.81 11.27
C VAL A 116 -3.74 -3.00 10.70
N PHE A 117 -3.50 -1.72 10.48
CA PHE A 117 -4.46 -0.77 9.91
C PHE A 117 -3.79 0.00 8.77
N GLY A 118 -4.38 -0.05 7.58
CA GLY A 118 -3.96 0.79 6.45
C GLY A 118 -4.63 2.16 6.45
N PRO A 119 -4.19 3.10 5.58
CA PRO A 119 -4.75 4.45 5.52
C PRO A 119 -6.26 4.48 5.30
N ALA A 120 -6.78 3.62 4.42
CA ALA A 120 -8.21 3.50 4.13
C ALA A 120 -9.05 3.02 5.32
N SER A 121 -8.42 2.38 6.30
CA SER A 121 -9.09 1.75 7.43
C SER A 121 -9.37 2.71 8.59
N LEU A 122 -8.61 3.82 8.64
CA LEU A 122 -8.74 4.89 9.64
C LEU A 122 -9.82 5.90 9.25
N ALA A 123 -10.42 6.56 10.25
CA ALA A 123 -11.41 7.62 10.02
C ALA A 123 -10.78 8.95 9.58
N ASP A 124 -9.50 9.17 9.90
CA ASP A 124 -8.79 10.43 9.65
C ASP A 124 -8.78 10.78 8.14
N PRO A 125 -9.12 12.02 7.75
CA PRO A 125 -9.20 12.42 6.34
C PRO A 125 -7.82 12.51 5.70
N VAL A 126 -6.81 12.94 6.45
CA VAL A 126 -5.42 13.06 6.02
C VAL A 126 -4.52 12.32 7.00
N ILE A 127 -3.71 11.39 6.49
CA ILE A 127 -2.75 10.61 7.30
C ILE A 127 -1.34 10.85 6.77
N ARG A 128 -0.47 11.41 7.60
CA ARG A 128 0.96 11.59 7.33
C ARG A 128 1.76 10.52 8.07
N PHE A 129 2.50 9.71 7.32
CA PHE A 129 3.56 8.88 7.84
C PHE A 129 4.85 9.69 7.82
N ARG A 130 5.43 9.95 8.99
CA ARG A 130 6.79 10.48 9.10
C ARG A 130 7.76 9.32 8.92
N LEU A 131 8.67 9.41 7.95
CA LEU A 131 9.70 8.40 7.70
C LEU A 131 11.03 8.80 8.36
N ARG A 132 11.37 10.09 8.29
CA ARG A 132 12.57 10.69 8.90
C ARG A 132 12.35 12.20 9.06
N ALA A 133 13.31 12.88 9.67
CA ALA A 133 13.29 14.34 9.73
C ALA A 133 13.37 14.94 8.30
N PRO A 134 12.58 15.99 7.98
CA PRO A 134 12.70 16.72 6.72
C PRO A 134 14.09 17.29 6.52
N GLN A 135 14.57 17.24 5.28
CA GLN A 135 15.85 17.84 4.89
C GLN A 135 15.67 19.02 3.92
N PRO A 136 16.58 20.02 3.95
CA PRO A 136 16.60 21.08 2.94
C PRO A 136 16.70 20.50 1.52
N GLY A 137 15.96 21.10 0.58
CA GLY A 137 15.93 20.66 -0.82
C GLY A 137 14.86 19.60 -1.13
N GLU A 138 14.16 19.07 -0.14
CA GLU A 138 13.01 18.19 -0.40
C GLU A 138 11.91 18.90 -1.19
N ARG A 139 11.33 18.16 -2.14
CA ARG A 139 10.20 18.58 -2.97
C ARG A 139 8.99 17.71 -2.68
N VAL A 140 7.82 18.32 -2.77
CA VAL A 140 6.55 17.61 -2.67
C VAL A 140 6.12 17.14 -4.04
N VAL A 141 5.93 15.83 -4.20
CA VAL A 141 5.36 15.21 -5.40
C VAL A 141 3.98 14.66 -5.05
N SER A 142 2.95 15.11 -5.78
CA SER A 142 1.57 14.64 -5.63
C SER A 142 1.25 13.59 -6.69
N LEU A 143 0.79 12.43 -6.25
CA LEU A 143 0.41 11.30 -7.10
C LEU A 143 -1.09 11.00 -6.92
N PRO A 144 -1.82 10.65 -7.99
CA PRO A 144 -3.24 10.33 -7.90
C PRO A 144 -3.44 9.04 -7.09
N MET A 145 -4.24 9.12 -6.03
CA MET A 145 -4.57 8.00 -5.17
C MET A 145 -5.83 7.28 -5.68
N VAL A 146 -5.71 5.97 -5.81
CA VAL A 146 -6.80 5.07 -6.16
C VAL A 146 -7.11 4.16 -4.97
N GLY A 147 -8.40 3.88 -4.76
CA GLY A 147 -8.85 2.89 -3.79
C GLY A 147 -8.74 1.48 -4.36
N GLY A 148 -8.44 0.50 -3.51
CA GLY A 148 -8.36 -0.90 -3.94
C GLY A 148 -9.72 -1.55 -4.16
N GLY A 149 -10.80 -0.92 -3.70
CA GLY A 149 -12.15 -1.44 -3.83
C GLY A 149 -12.36 -2.72 -3.00
N GLY A 150 -13.41 -3.48 -3.31
CA GLY A 150 -13.84 -4.65 -2.56
C GLY A 150 -15.35 -4.86 -2.69
N MET A 151 -15.82 -6.08 -2.38
CA MET A 151 -17.24 -6.46 -2.52
C MET A 151 -18.20 -5.59 -1.68
N PHE A 152 -17.69 -4.91 -0.65
CA PHE A 152 -18.47 -4.07 0.28
C PHE A 152 -17.76 -2.74 0.63
N GLY A 153 -17.06 -2.14 -0.34
CA GLY A 153 -16.35 -0.87 -0.16
C GLY A 153 -14.83 -0.99 -0.31
N ASP A 154 -14.09 -0.01 0.20
CA ASP A 154 -12.64 0.12 0.00
C ASP A 154 -11.83 -0.74 0.98
N TRP A 155 -11.85 -2.06 0.77
CA TRP A 155 -11.12 -3.03 1.60
C TRP A 155 -9.68 -3.26 1.12
N GLY A 156 -9.37 -2.93 -0.14
CA GLY A 156 -8.00 -2.96 -0.65
C GLY A 156 -7.13 -1.82 -0.12
N SER A 157 -5.82 -1.94 -0.27
CA SER A 157 -4.89 -0.86 0.08
C SER A 157 -5.17 0.40 -0.75
N ARG A 158 -4.74 1.56 -0.24
CA ARG A 158 -4.59 2.77 -1.07
C ARG A 158 -3.29 2.68 -1.85
N TYR A 159 -3.37 2.92 -3.15
CA TYR A 159 -2.22 2.84 -4.05
C TYR A 159 -2.27 3.94 -5.10
N VAL A 160 -1.14 4.14 -5.75
CA VAL A 160 -1.06 4.94 -6.98
C VAL A 160 -1.17 4.01 -8.18
N VAL A 161 -1.57 4.52 -9.33
CA VAL A 161 -1.55 3.77 -10.59
C VAL A 161 -0.63 4.50 -11.56
N ILE A 162 0.27 3.74 -12.17
CA ILE A 162 1.13 4.22 -13.26
C ILE A 162 0.84 3.42 -14.53
N PRO A 163 0.88 4.05 -15.72
CA PRO A 163 0.81 3.32 -16.97
C PRO A 163 2.18 2.69 -17.28
N ILE A 164 2.21 1.37 -17.47
CA ILE A 164 3.36 0.65 -18.05
C ILE A 164 2.85 -0.05 -19.31
N GLU A 165 3.40 0.30 -20.46
CA GLU A 165 2.95 -0.18 -21.78
C GLU A 165 1.46 0.11 -22.05
N GLY A 166 0.96 1.26 -21.57
CA GLY A 166 -0.46 1.63 -21.70
C GLY A 166 -1.42 0.90 -20.75
N GLU A 167 -0.95 -0.09 -19.99
CA GLU A 167 -1.74 -0.80 -18.98
C GLU A 167 -1.52 -0.22 -17.56
N PRO A 168 -2.54 -0.15 -16.71
CA PRO A 168 -2.37 0.30 -15.33
C PRO A 168 -1.58 -0.71 -14.50
N MET A 169 -0.64 -0.23 -13.68
CA MET A 169 0.07 -1.00 -12.67
C MET A 169 -0.05 -0.31 -11.32
N ARG A 170 -0.37 -1.08 -10.27
CA ARG A 170 -0.55 -0.56 -8.91
C ARG A 170 0.81 -0.29 -8.27
N VAL A 171 0.93 0.83 -7.57
CA VAL A 171 2.13 1.22 -6.82
C VAL A 171 1.77 1.36 -5.34
N ILE A 172 2.43 0.56 -4.50
CA ILE A 172 2.21 0.50 -3.05
C ILE A 172 3.47 1.02 -2.35
N PHE A 173 3.34 1.98 -1.44
CA PHE A 173 4.47 2.46 -0.64
C PHE A 173 4.63 1.62 0.61
N ASN A 174 5.75 0.90 0.74
CA ASN A 174 6.04 -0.02 1.82
C ASN A 174 7.43 0.25 2.41
N PRO A 175 7.59 1.32 3.22
CA PRO A 175 8.88 1.69 3.78
C PRO A 175 9.44 0.65 4.77
N ARG A 176 8.64 -0.33 5.22
CA ARG A 176 9.09 -1.40 6.12
C ARG A 176 9.80 -2.53 5.37
N ASN A 177 9.52 -2.69 4.07
CA ASN A 177 10.24 -3.66 3.25
C ASN A 177 11.60 -3.08 2.84
N PRO A 178 12.72 -3.81 3.05
CA PRO A 178 14.06 -3.27 2.78
C PRO A 178 14.31 -3.00 1.28
N ARG A 179 13.57 -3.66 0.39
CA ARG A 179 13.73 -3.56 -1.06
C ARG A 179 12.38 -3.36 -1.76
N SER A 180 12.43 -2.62 -2.85
CA SER A 180 11.33 -2.49 -3.80
C SER A 180 11.11 -3.83 -4.50
N THR A 181 9.86 -4.25 -4.64
CA THR A 181 9.51 -5.58 -5.14
C THR A 181 8.31 -5.56 -6.09
N THR A 182 8.19 -6.60 -6.92
CA THR A 182 7.01 -6.83 -7.77
C THR A 182 6.66 -8.32 -7.80
N ASN A 183 5.45 -8.64 -8.26
CA ASN A 183 5.03 -10.01 -8.57
C ASN A 183 5.53 -10.44 -9.97
N ALA A 184 5.40 -11.72 -10.31
CA ALA A 184 5.89 -12.25 -11.59
C ALA A 184 5.28 -11.52 -12.81
N GLY A 185 3.97 -11.24 -12.77
CA GLY A 185 3.29 -10.52 -13.85
C GLY A 185 3.81 -9.09 -14.03
N GLY A 186 4.01 -8.33 -12.94
CA GLY A 186 4.62 -7.00 -12.99
C GLY A 186 6.08 -7.03 -13.47
N ALA A 187 6.85 -8.04 -13.08
CA ALA A 187 8.22 -8.23 -13.55
C ALA A 187 8.30 -8.41 -15.07
N VAL A 188 7.44 -9.24 -15.66
CA VAL A 188 7.39 -9.45 -17.12
C VAL A 188 7.12 -8.14 -17.87
N ARG A 189 6.21 -7.31 -17.33
CA ARG A 189 5.89 -5.99 -17.92
C ARG A 189 7.07 -5.04 -17.84
N LEU A 190 7.68 -4.94 -16.66
CA LEU A 190 8.84 -4.10 -16.46
C LEU A 190 10.00 -4.56 -17.34
N ALA A 191 10.23 -5.87 -17.44
CA ALA A 191 11.29 -6.41 -18.26
C ALA A 191 11.11 -6.09 -19.75
N ARG A 192 9.88 -6.20 -20.27
CA ARG A 192 9.58 -5.83 -21.65
C ARG A 192 9.74 -4.33 -21.91
N ALA A 193 9.20 -3.50 -21.03
CA ALA A 193 9.18 -2.05 -21.19
C ALA A 193 10.56 -1.40 -21.00
N TYR A 194 11.41 -1.98 -20.15
CA TYR A 194 12.63 -1.35 -19.67
C TYR A 194 13.90 -2.21 -19.86
N GLY A 195 13.81 -3.34 -20.56
CA GLY A 195 14.93 -4.24 -20.82
C GLY A 195 15.42 -4.93 -19.54
N GLY A 196 14.55 -5.70 -18.90
CA GLY A 196 14.83 -6.35 -17.62
C GLY A 196 15.43 -7.74 -17.74
N GLN A 197 16.34 -8.07 -16.82
CA GLN A 197 16.97 -9.38 -16.68
C GLN A 197 16.92 -9.83 -15.22
N LEU A 198 16.66 -11.12 -14.98
CA LEU A 198 16.80 -11.73 -13.67
C LEU A 198 18.25 -12.13 -13.40
N SER A 199 18.65 -12.09 -12.13
CA SER A 199 19.97 -12.51 -11.67
C SER A 199 19.91 -12.91 -10.20
N GLY A 200 20.96 -13.61 -9.78
CA GLY A 200 21.17 -14.19 -8.47
C GLY A 200 20.27 -15.39 -8.18
N ALA A 201 20.69 -16.16 -7.18
CA ALA A 201 19.84 -17.16 -6.55
C ALA A 201 18.63 -16.52 -5.87
N ALA A 202 17.52 -17.26 -5.78
CA ALA A 202 16.35 -16.80 -5.06
C ALA A 202 16.66 -16.72 -3.55
N THR A 203 16.33 -15.59 -2.94
CA THR A 203 16.41 -15.38 -1.49
C THR A 203 15.01 -15.40 -0.87
N GLN A 204 14.88 -15.93 0.35
CA GLN A 204 13.60 -15.93 1.05
C GLN A 204 13.40 -14.58 1.74
N GLN A 205 12.25 -13.94 1.49
CA GLN A 205 11.85 -12.72 2.18
C GLN A 205 10.45 -12.87 2.74
N GLU A 206 10.26 -12.52 4.01
CA GLU A 206 8.93 -12.42 4.60
C GLU A 206 8.11 -11.34 3.87
N ILE A 207 6.89 -11.69 3.47
CA ILE A 207 5.97 -10.76 2.81
C ILE A 207 5.04 -10.13 3.84
N VAL A 208 4.21 -10.97 4.48
CA VAL A 208 3.28 -10.64 5.59
C VAL A 208 2.88 -11.96 6.26
N PHE A 209 2.30 -11.90 7.45
CA PHE A 209 1.85 -13.08 8.19
C PHE A 209 2.98 -14.09 8.44
N GLY A 210 4.26 -13.71 8.55
CA GLY A 210 5.34 -14.70 8.65
C GLY A 210 5.54 -15.55 7.38
N VAL A 211 4.81 -15.30 6.29
CA VAL A 211 4.93 -16.06 5.04
C VAL A 211 6.12 -15.53 4.25
N THR A 212 7.14 -16.36 4.09
CA THR A 212 8.34 -16.06 3.28
C THR A 212 8.20 -16.55 1.86
N ARG A 213 8.59 -15.73 0.88
CA ARG A 213 8.53 -16.08 -0.55
C ARG A 213 9.89 -15.88 -1.23
N PRO A 214 10.21 -16.70 -2.26
CA PRO A 214 11.43 -16.55 -3.01
C PRO A 214 11.39 -15.27 -3.84
N ILE A 215 12.47 -14.50 -3.75
CA ILE A 215 12.71 -13.26 -4.48
C ILE A 215 14.03 -13.38 -5.23
N ARG A 216 14.00 -13.11 -6.54
CA ARG A 216 15.21 -12.91 -7.35
C ARG A 216 15.40 -11.43 -7.66
N THR A 217 16.63 -11.03 -7.96
CA THR A 217 16.91 -9.65 -8.37
C THR A 217 16.59 -9.49 -9.84
N MET A 218 15.89 -8.41 -10.20
CA MET A 218 15.76 -7.94 -11.57
C MET A 218 16.54 -6.64 -11.74
N THR A 219 17.34 -6.57 -12.80
CA THR A 219 18.01 -5.35 -13.25
C THR A 219 17.32 -4.87 -14.52
N LEU A 220 17.05 -3.58 -14.63
CA LEU A 220 16.45 -2.91 -15.78
C LEU A 220 17.52 -2.11 -16.53
N LYS A 221 17.59 -2.26 -17.86
CA LYS A 221 18.47 -1.48 -18.72
C LYS A 221 18.15 0.02 -18.67
N THR A 222 16.86 0.35 -18.67
CA THR A 222 16.36 1.72 -18.50
C THR A 222 15.67 1.84 -17.15
N PRO A 223 16.01 2.81 -16.27
CA PRO A 223 15.32 2.95 -14.99
C PRO A 223 13.83 3.21 -15.16
N VAL A 224 12.99 2.53 -14.37
CA VAL A 224 11.56 2.85 -14.29
C VAL A 224 11.36 4.05 -13.37
N ALA A 225 10.70 5.09 -13.88
CA ALA A 225 10.42 6.32 -13.15
C ALA A 225 9.02 6.30 -12.53
N ILE A 226 8.92 6.59 -11.23
CA ILE A 226 7.67 6.60 -10.47
C ILE A 226 7.68 7.77 -9.50
N GLY A 227 7.00 8.85 -9.87
CA GLY A 227 7.07 10.10 -9.11
C GLY A 227 8.53 10.53 -8.93
N PRO A 228 9.05 10.64 -7.69
CA PRO A 228 10.44 11.03 -7.44
C PRO A 228 11.46 9.89 -7.59
N PHE A 229 11.02 8.65 -7.81
CA PHE A 229 11.90 7.48 -7.82
C PHE A 229 12.33 7.11 -9.24
N ALA A 230 13.56 6.65 -9.38
CA ALA A 230 14.09 6.04 -10.59
C ALA A 230 14.81 4.75 -10.21
N MET A 231 14.21 3.60 -10.56
CA MET A 231 14.70 2.29 -10.13
C MET A 231 15.31 1.54 -11.32
N SER A 232 16.57 1.16 -11.21
CA SER A 232 17.23 0.23 -12.11
C SER A 232 17.23 -1.20 -11.59
N GLN A 233 16.90 -1.43 -10.31
CA GLN A 233 16.88 -2.75 -9.70
C GLN A 233 15.70 -2.92 -8.75
N LEU A 234 15.15 -4.13 -8.69
CA LEU A 234 14.08 -4.51 -7.75
C LEU A 234 14.03 -6.02 -7.54
N GLY A 235 13.41 -6.45 -6.45
CA GLY A 235 13.11 -7.86 -6.20
C GLY A 235 11.88 -8.35 -6.98
N VAL A 236 11.93 -9.58 -7.48
CA VAL A 236 10.83 -10.23 -8.19
C VAL A 236 10.41 -11.49 -7.47
N ARG A 237 9.13 -11.55 -7.11
CA ARG A 237 8.50 -12.78 -6.58
C ARG A 237 8.09 -13.67 -7.76
N THR A 238 9.00 -14.55 -8.15
CA THR A 238 8.97 -15.30 -9.42
C THR A 238 7.80 -16.26 -9.56
N VAL A 239 7.23 -16.71 -8.42
CA VAL A 239 6.15 -17.72 -8.35
C VAL A 239 4.79 -17.11 -8.00
N ASP A 240 4.68 -15.79 -7.91
CA ASP A 240 3.45 -15.09 -7.51
C ASP A 240 2.66 -14.55 -8.68
N PHE A 241 1.44 -15.05 -8.84
CA PHE A 241 0.43 -14.53 -9.76
C PHE A 241 0.94 -14.37 -11.20
N GLY A 242 1.74 -15.33 -11.67
CA GLY A 242 2.31 -15.33 -13.02
C GLY A 242 3.51 -16.27 -13.12
N SER A 243 4.23 -16.17 -14.24
CA SER A 243 5.51 -16.85 -14.48
C SER A 243 6.51 -15.83 -15.01
N THR A 244 7.77 -15.94 -14.60
CA THR A 244 8.89 -15.11 -15.08
C THR A 244 9.68 -15.79 -16.19
N ALA A 245 9.21 -16.91 -16.74
CA ALA A 245 9.96 -17.72 -17.71
C ALA A 245 10.31 -16.98 -19.02
N THR A 246 9.63 -15.88 -19.33
CA THR A 246 9.91 -15.04 -20.51
C THR A 246 10.92 -13.92 -20.23
N ILE A 247 11.43 -13.81 -19.00
CA ILE A 247 12.44 -12.82 -18.64
C ILE A 247 13.81 -13.48 -18.79
N ALA A 248 14.72 -12.82 -19.49
CA ALA A 248 16.08 -13.32 -19.66
C ALA A 248 16.79 -13.46 -18.30
N ASP A 249 17.56 -14.53 -18.15
CA ASP A 249 18.37 -14.80 -16.96
C ASP A 249 19.82 -14.48 -17.27
N ALA A 250 20.41 -13.54 -16.53
CA ALA A 250 21.78 -13.11 -16.74
C ALA A 250 22.80 -14.17 -16.28
N ASP A 251 22.40 -15.07 -15.39
CA ASP A 251 23.26 -16.15 -14.88
C ASP A 251 23.06 -17.48 -15.62
N ALA A 252 22.15 -17.51 -16.61
CA ALA A 252 22.04 -18.70 -17.45
C ALA A 252 23.36 -18.91 -18.21
N PRO A 253 23.88 -20.15 -18.28
CA PRO A 253 24.93 -20.49 -19.23
C PRO A 253 24.53 -19.96 -20.61
N ALA A 254 25.49 -19.46 -21.41
CA ALA A 254 25.21 -19.04 -22.78
C ALA A 254 24.46 -20.18 -23.48
N GLY A 255 23.17 -19.94 -23.75
CA GLY A 255 22.22 -21.04 -23.98
C GLY A 255 22.58 -21.89 -25.18
N ASP A 256 22.30 -23.18 -25.06
CA ASP A 256 22.11 -24.05 -26.21
C ASP A 256 20.91 -23.51 -27.01
N PRO A 257 21.07 -23.11 -28.28
CA PRO A 257 19.99 -22.56 -29.09
C PRO A 257 18.79 -23.52 -29.27
N ASP A 258 18.93 -24.80 -28.89
CA ASP A 258 17.89 -25.83 -28.98
C ASP A 258 17.12 -26.10 -27.67
N GLU A 259 17.35 -25.35 -26.59
CA GLU A 259 16.62 -25.56 -25.32
C GLU A 259 15.14 -25.12 -25.40
N VAL A 260 14.23 -26.10 -25.41
CA VAL A 260 12.78 -25.87 -25.40
C VAL A 260 12.28 -25.57 -23.98
N VAL A 261 12.19 -24.28 -23.63
CA VAL A 261 11.55 -23.84 -22.38
C VAL A 261 10.02 -23.91 -22.52
N VAL A 262 9.40 -24.86 -21.83
CA VAL A 262 7.93 -24.99 -21.77
C VAL A 262 7.35 -23.86 -20.91
N THR A 263 6.94 -22.75 -21.53
CA THR A 263 6.20 -21.70 -20.83
C THR A 263 4.73 -22.06 -20.72
N GLY A 264 4.31 -22.59 -19.56
CA GLY A 264 2.89 -22.77 -19.28
C GLY A 264 2.14 -21.44 -19.30
N LYS A 265 1.15 -21.29 -20.20
CA LYS A 265 0.29 -20.10 -20.28
C LYS A 265 -0.74 -20.09 -19.15
N GLY A 266 -0.30 -19.71 -17.94
CA GLY A 266 -1.23 -19.26 -16.91
C GLY A 266 -1.97 -18.00 -17.40
N ARG A 267 -3.29 -17.94 -17.24
CA ARG A 267 -4.10 -16.79 -17.67
C ARG A 267 -3.69 -15.54 -16.84
N ARG A 268 -2.83 -14.69 -17.41
CA ARG A 268 -2.36 -13.44 -16.78
C ARG A 268 -3.54 -12.52 -16.53
N ASN A 269 -3.59 -11.92 -15.34
CA ASN A 269 -4.56 -10.88 -15.01
C ASN A 269 -3.81 -9.59 -14.65
N PRO A 270 -3.67 -8.64 -15.60
CA PRO A 270 -2.93 -7.40 -15.39
C PRO A 270 -3.43 -6.57 -14.20
N LYS A 271 -4.69 -6.75 -13.79
CA LYS A 271 -5.26 -6.09 -12.60
C LYS A 271 -4.62 -6.54 -11.28
N LYS A 272 -3.85 -7.64 -11.29
CA LYS A 272 -3.12 -8.16 -10.13
C LYS A 272 -1.64 -7.76 -10.13
N ASP A 273 -1.16 -7.10 -11.17
CA ASP A 273 0.23 -6.65 -11.26
C ASP A 273 0.44 -5.43 -10.38
N TRP A 274 1.53 -5.44 -9.64
CA TRP A 274 1.84 -4.37 -8.71
C TRP A 274 3.34 -4.21 -8.53
N LEU A 275 3.71 -3.03 -8.06
CA LEU A 275 5.05 -2.64 -7.67
C LEU A 275 5.00 -2.04 -6.27
N SER A 276 5.78 -2.59 -5.35
CA SER A 276 5.91 -2.09 -3.98
C SER A 276 7.23 -1.35 -3.87
N ILE A 277 7.18 -0.09 -3.44
CA ILE A 277 8.34 0.77 -3.24
C ILE A 277 8.82 0.61 -1.80
N GLY A 278 10.04 0.07 -1.65
CA GLY A 278 10.67 -0.26 -0.38
C GLY A 278 11.54 0.86 0.19
N ALA A 279 12.16 0.59 1.33
CA ALA A 279 13.08 1.48 2.02
C ALA A 279 14.26 1.93 1.14
N ASP A 280 14.73 1.06 0.23
CA ASP A 280 15.77 1.37 -0.75
C ASP A 280 15.49 2.63 -1.56
N GLN A 281 14.21 2.94 -1.81
CA GLN A 281 13.79 4.19 -2.44
C GLN A 281 13.22 5.19 -1.43
N MET A 282 12.39 4.71 -0.49
CA MET A 282 11.65 5.54 0.45
C MET A 282 12.53 6.28 1.46
N ASN A 283 13.77 5.82 1.71
CA ASN A 283 14.72 6.51 2.57
C ASN A 283 15.10 7.91 2.07
N ARG A 284 14.83 8.22 0.79
CA ARG A 284 14.99 9.57 0.23
C ARG A 284 13.85 10.52 0.61
N CYS A 285 12.80 10.03 1.25
CA CYS A 285 11.63 10.82 1.61
C CYS A 285 11.53 11.04 3.12
N SER A 286 11.08 12.21 3.55
CA SER A 286 10.76 12.49 4.95
C SER A 286 9.35 12.08 5.32
N SER A 287 8.41 12.06 4.37
CA SER A 287 7.03 11.69 4.65
C SER A 287 6.24 11.18 3.44
N ILE A 288 5.18 10.44 3.76
CA ILE A 288 4.10 10.02 2.86
C ILE A 288 2.80 10.57 3.44
N VAL A 289 2.02 11.27 2.64
CA VAL A 289 0.71 11.78 3.07
C VAL A 289 -0.38 11.18 2.20
N PHE A 290 -1.34 10.50 2.82
CA PHE A 290 -2.55 10.01 2.19
C PHE A 290 -3.67 11.02 2.44
N ASP A 291 -4.02 11.78 1.42
CA ASP A 291 -5.07 12.80 1.45
C ASP A 291 -6.34 12.24 0.79
N LYS A 292 -7.27 11.73 1.61
CA LYS A 292 -8.47 11.06 1.11
C LYS A 292 -9.43 12.01 0.39
N PRO A 293 -9.73 13.21 0.93
CA PRO A 293 -10.56 14.19 0.23
C PRO A 293 -9.97 14.60 -1.13
N ALA A 294 -8.67 14.90 -1.18
CA ALA A 294 -8.01 15.29 -2.43
C ALA A 294 -7.74 14.12 -3.38
N ARG A 295 -7.92 12.88 -2.91
CA ARG A 295 -7.57 11.64 -3.64
C ARG A 295 -6.12 11.65 -4.12
N GLN A 296 -5.20 12.02 -3.23
CA GLN A 296 -3.78 12.12 -3.53
C GLN A 296 -2.91 11.39 -2.50
N VAL A 297 -1.80 10.83 -2.97
CA VAL A 297 -0.64 10.51 -2.14
C VAL A 297 0.42 11.55 -2.40
N ARG A 298 0.87 12.26 -1.37
CA ARG A 298 1.95 13.25 -1.45
C ARG A 298 3.22 12.68 -0.83
N LEU A 299 4.32 12.79 -1.54
CA LEU A 299 5.64 12.37 -1.08
C LEU A 299 6.50 13.61 -0.90
N SER A 300 7.19 13.73 0.23
CA SER A 300 8.22 14.77 0.43
C SER A 300 9.59 14.12 0.34
N CYS A 301 10.31 14.34 -0.77
CA CYS A 301 11.55 13.61 -1.09
C CYS A 301 12.61 14.53 -1.70
N LEU A 302 13.88 14.14 -1.57
CA LEU A 302 15.04 14.79 -2.21
C LEU A 302 15.10 14.54 -3.72
#